data_AF-A0A3P2A1J5-F1
#
_entry.id   AF-A0A3P2A1J5-F1
#
_cell.length_a   1.000
_cell.length_b   1.000
_cell.length_c   1.000
_cell.angle_alpha   90.00
_cell.angle_beta   90.00
_cell.angle_gamma   90.00
#
_symmetry.space_group_name_H-M   'P 1'
#
loop_
_entity.id
_entity.type
_entity.pdbx_description
1 polymer ?
#
loop_
_entity_poly.entity_id
_entity_poly.type
_entity_poly.pdbx_seq_one_letter_code
_entity_poly.pdbx_strand_id
1 'polypeptide(L)'
;MMDKLIFYKMLLGNVVSFIFITAVLVFVALLHPMLAGMLLLPVVLGRLWGWLCVPFGKRHFLPEAVKTVVWTALAVGIFWYYQQKFTEIHQTADKVVVQVRAYHAAHGKYPPREAFAPSPDTPREYRIYYFPRENGQPPMLYYKDPVMVFDEHVYNFQTGVWEYRPD
;
A
#
# COMPACT_ATOMS: atom_id res chain seq x y z
N MET A 1 37.99 -32.53 4.73
CA MET A 1 38.20 -31.43 5.70
C MET A 1 38.02 -30.13 4.94
N MET A 2 36.97 -29.36 5.24
CA MET A 2 36.78 -28.05 4.60
C MET A 2 37.74 -27.05 5.24
N ASP A 3 38.44 -26.28 4.41
CA ASP A 3 39.48 -25.36 4.86
C ASP A 3 38.88 -24.27 5.75
N LYS A 4 39.36 -24.13 6.99
CA LYS A 4 38.77 -23.22 7.99
C LYS A 4 38.70 -21.78 7.47
N LEU A 5 39.67 -21.39 6.64
CA LEU A 5 39.73 -20.08 6.01
C LEU A 5 38.54 -19.81 5.06
N ILE A 6 38.10 -20.83 4.32
CA ILE A 6 36.95 -20.73 3.40
C ILE A 6 35.67 -20.58 4.21
N PHE A 7 35.54 -21.32 5.33
CA PHE A 7 34.41 -21.22 6.22
C PHE A 7 34.27 -19.81 6.84
N TYR A 8 35.37 -19.23 7.34
CA TYR A 8 35.35 -17.88 7.91
C TYR A 8 35.02 -16.80 6.89
N LYS A 9 35.56 -16.86 5.67
CA LYS A 9 35.20 -15.92 4.59
C LYS A 9 33.72 -16.00 4.23
N MET A 10 33.16 -17.20 4.23
CA MET A 10 31.74 -17.43 3.94
C MET A 10 30.84 -16.91 5.07
N LEU A 11 31.23 -17.13 6.32
CA LEU A 11 30.54 -16.60 7.49
C LEU A 11 30.55 -15.06 7.48
N LEU A 12 31.71 -14.45 7.25
CA LEU A 12 31.87 -13.00 7.25
C LEU A 12 31.05 -12.34 6.14
N GLY A 13 31.06 -12.88 4.92
CA GLY A 13 30.25 -12.38 3.80
C GLY A 13 28.75 -12.42 4.09
N ASN A 14 28.28 -13.50 4.73
CA ASN A 14 26.89 -13.63 5.15
C ASN A 14 26.50 -12.63 6.24
N VAL A 15 27.37 -12.39 7.24
CA VAL A 15 27.11 -11.42 8.30
C VAL A 15 27.04 -10.00 7.75
N VAL A 16 27.98 -9.61 6.89
CA VAL A 16 27.98 -8.26 6.27
C VAL A 16 26.74 -8.06 5.40
N SER A 17 26.38 -9.06 4.59
CA SER A 17 25.14 -9.04 3.80
C SER A 17 23.89 -8.98 4.70
N PHE A 18 23.91 -9.63 5.86
CA PHE A 18 22.81 -9.58 6.82
C PHE A 18 22.62 -8.17 7.35
N ILE A 19 23.69 -7.57 7.90
CA ILE A 19 23.66 -6.22 8.46
C ILE A 19 23.17 -5.20 7.43
N PHE A 20 23.68 -5.28 6.20
CA PHE A 20 23.30 -4.34 5.14
C PHE A 20 21.80 -4.44 4.78
N ILE A 21 21.28 -5.66 4.58
CA ILE A 21 19.86 -5.85 4.25
C ILE A 21 18.96 -5.44 5.40
N THR A 22 19.34 -5.76 6.65
CA THR A 22 18.59 -5.32 7.83
C THR A 22 18.58 -3.79 7.94
N ALA A 23 19.71 -3.13 7.69
CA ALA A 23 19.77 -1.67 7.69
C ALA A 23 18.87 -1.04 6.61
N VAL A 24 18.86 -1.61 5.40
CA VAL A 24 17.95 -1.17 4.32
C VAL A 24 16.48 -1.39 4.69
N LEU A 25 16.12 -2.55 5.25
CA LEU A 25 14.76 -2.83 5.70
C LEU A 25 14.32 -1.88 6.82
N VAL A 26 15.20 -1.60 7.80
CA VAL A 26 14.92 -0.63 8.87
C VAL A 26 14.73 0.77 8.29
N PHE A 27 15.59 1.19 7.35
CA PHE A 27 15.45 2.48 6.68
C PHE A 27 14.13 2.59 5.90
N VAL A 28 13.75 1.54 5.16
CA VAL A 28 12.46 1.47 4.47
C VAL A 28 11.29 1.46 5.46
N ALA A 29 11.42 0.80 6.62
CA ALA A 29 10.39 0.77 7.66
C ALA A 29 10.15 2.14 8.29
N LEU A 30 11.21 2.92 8.47
CA LEU A 30 11.14 4.27 9.00
C LEU A 30 10.41 5.23 8.03
N LEU A 31 10.58 5.02 6.73
CA LEU A 31 9.92 5.85 5.71
C LEU A 31 8.48 5.38 5.41
N HIS A 32 8.28 4.07 5.32
CA HIS A 32 7.03 3.46 4.92
C HIS A 32 6.84 2.11 5.65
N PRO A 33 6.22 2.11 6.85
CA PRO A 33 6.11 0.91 7.68
C PRO A 33 5.35 -0.24 7.00
N MET A 34 4.36 0.08 6.14
CA MET A 34 3.64 -0.92 5.32
C MET A 34 4.55 -1.61 4.30
N LEU A 35 5.41 -0.84 3.62
CA LEU A 35 6.37 -1.35 2.63
C LEU A 35 7.38 -2.30 3.29
N ALA A 36 7.84 -1.94 4.48
CA ALA A 36 8.75 -2.80 5.23
C ALA A 36 8.11 -4.13 5.61
N GLY A 37 6.85 -4.13 6.06
CA GLY A 37 6.10 -5.36 6.32
C GLY A 37 6.01 -6.26 5.08
N MET A 38 5.71 -5.68 3.91
CA MET A 38 5.64 -6.42 2.65
C MET A 38 7.00 -6.95 2.17
N LEU A 39 8.10 -6.22 2.40
CA LEU A 39 9.45 -6.62 2.00
C LEU A 39 10.12 -7.61 2.97
N LEU A 40 9.72 -7.61 4.24
CA LEU A 40 10.29 -8.48 5.28
C LEU A 40 10.09 -9.96 4.93
N LEU A 41 8.89 -10.31 4.47
CA LEU A 41 8.47 -11.67 4.21
C LEU A 41 9.29 -12.35 3.08
N PRO A 42 9.44 -11.77 1.87
CA PRO A 42 10.29 -12.36 0.82
C PRO A 42 11.78 -12.38 1.20
N VAL A 43 12.28 -11.38 1.93
CA VAL A 43 13.69 -11.35 2.37
C VAL A 43 13.97 -12.47 3.39
N VAL A 44 13.09 -12.66 4.36
CA VAL A 44 13.22 -13.73 5.37
C VAL A 44 13.07 -15.11 4.73
N LEU A 45 12.09 -15.29 3.85
CA LEU A 45 11.89 -16.56 3.14
C LEU A 45 13.06 -16.91 2.22
N GLY A 46 13.60 -15.95 1.47
CA GLY A 46 14.78 -16.17 0.62
C GLY A 46 16.00 -16.58 1.43
N ARG A 47 16.22 -15.95 2.59
CA ARG A 47 17.31 -16.28 3.50
C ARG A 47 17.14 -17.66 4.17
N LEU A 48 15.94 -17.99 4.65
CA LEU A 48 15.63 -19.30 5.22
C LEU A 48 15.83 -20.41 4.18
N TRP A 49 15.37 -20.18 2.94
CA TRP A 49 15.57 -21.11 1.84
C TRP A 49 17.05 -21.31 1.51
N GLY A 50 17.82 -20.22 1.42
CA GLY A 50 19.26 -20.27 1.23
C GLY A 50 19.95 -21.13 2.30
N TRP A 51 19.60 -20.95 3.57
CA TRP A 51 20.11 -21.75 4.69
C TRP A 51 19.76 -23.24 4.58
N LEU A 52 18.53 -23.57 4.21
CA LEU A 52 18.08 -24.96 4.00
C LEU A 52 18.79 -25.64 2.83
N CYS A 53 19.24 -24.88 1.81
CA CYS A 53 19.95 -25.43 0.65
C CYS A 53 21.47 -25.59 0.85
N VAL A 54 22.09 -24.92 1.83
CA VAL A 54 23.53 -25.05 2.16
C VAL A 54 24.00 -26.51 2.35
N PRO A 55 23.31 -27.39 3.11
CA PRO A 55 23.77 -28.77 3.30
C PRO A 55 23.74 -29.63 2.02
N PHE A 56 23.02 -29.21 0.97
CA PHE A 56 22.88 -29.98 -0.27
C PHE A 56 23.97 -29.68 -1.32
N GLY A 57 25.00 -28.90 -0.98
CA GLY A 57 26.21 -28.72 -1.80
C GLY A 57 26.01 -28.00 -3.15
N LYS A 58 24.79 -27.62 -3.50
CA LYS A 58 24.49 -26.90 -4.74
C LYS A 58 24.79 -25.41 -4.57
N ARG A 59 26.04 -25.04 -4.86
CA ARG A 59 26.48 -23.64 -5.03
C ARG A 59 25.85 -23.05 -6.27
N HIS A 60 24.63 -22.53 -6.14
CA HIS A 60 24.12 -21.56 -7.08
C HIS A 60 24.04 -20.22 -6.35
N PHE A 61 25.14 -19.45 -6.34
CA PHE A 61 25.18 -18.12 -5.72
C PHE A 61 24.48 -17.06 -6.58
N LEU A 62 24.42 -17.25 -7.91
CA LEU A 62 23.69 -16.38 -8.83
C LEU A 62 22.15 -16.38 -8.68
N PRO A 63 21.44 -17.50 -8.45
CA PRO A 63 19.97 -17.46 -8.33
C PRO A 63 19.46 -16.73 -7.09
N GLU A 64 20.18 -16.66 -5.97
CA GLU A 64 19.64 -16.02 -4.76
C GLU A 64 19.63 -14.48 -4.86
N ALA A 65 20.69 -13.89 -5.43
CA ALA A 65 20.72 -12.46 -5.71
C ALA A 65 19.66 -12.07 -6.75
N VAL A 66 19.53 -12.84 -7.83
CA VAL A 66 18.51 -12.61 -8.86
C VAL A 66 17.10 -12.75 -8.27
N LYS A 67 16.82 -13.78 -7.46
CA LYS A 67 15.54 -13.94 -6.76
C LYS A 67 15.24 -12.74 -5.86
N THR A 68 16.22 -12.29 -5.08
CA THR A 68 16.04 -11.15 -4.17
C THR A 68 15.71 -9.88 -4.95
N VAL A 69 16.42 -9.62 -6.05
CA VAL A 69 16.15 -8.48 -6.95
C VAL A 69 14.75 -8.59 -7.56
N VAL A 70 14.36 -9.76 -8.05
CA VAL A 70 13.03 -10.00 -8.63
C VAL A 70 11.92 -9.76 -7.60
N TRP A 71 12.05 -10.31 -6.39
CA TRP A 71 11.06 -10.11 -5.32
C TRP A 71 10.98 -8.65 -4.87
N THR A 72 12.12 -7.96 -4.79
CA THR A 72 12.18 -6.54 -4.43
C THR A 72 11.51 -5.69 -5.50
N ALA A 73 11.84 -5.94 -6.78
CA ALA A 73 11.23 -5.24 -7.91
C ALA A 73 9.71 -5.48 -7.96
N LEU A 74 9.26 -6.71 -7.69
CA LEU A 74 7.85 -7.05 -7.63
C LEU A 74 7.14 -6.29 -6.49
N ALA A 75 7.70 -6.29 -5.28
CA ALA A 75 7.12 -5.58 -4.14
C ALA A 75 7.05 -4.06 -4.38
N VAL A 76 8.10 -3.47 -4.97
CA VAL A 76 8.11 -2.05 -5.36
C VAL A 76 7.05 -1.77 -6.41
N GLY A 77 6.93 -2.61 -7.44
CA GLY A 77 5.92 -2.46 -8.49
C GLY A 77 4.49 -2.54 -7.94
N ILE A 78 4.23 -3.48 -7.03
CA ILE A 78 2.95 -3.61 -6.33
C ILE A 78 2.65 -2.35 -5.50
N PHE A 79 3.61 -1.88 -4.70
CA PHE A 79 3.44 -0.66 -3.91
C PHE A 79 3.18 0.57 -4.78
N TRP A 80 3.95 0.73 -5.86
CA TRP A 80 3.77 1.85 -6.80
C TRP A 80 2.39 1.83 -7.43
N TYR A 81 1.94 0.66 -7.89
CA TYR A 81 0.59 0.47 -8.43
C TYR A 81 -0.49 0.88 -7.42
N TYR A 82 -0.34 0.47 -6.15
CA TYR A 82 -1.27 0.88 -5.10
C TYR A 82 -1.28 2.38 -4.84
N GLN A 83 -0.11 3.03 -4.80
CA GLN A 83 -0.03 4.48 -4.62
C GLN A 83 -0.72 5.24 -5.76
N GLN A 84 -0.52 4.79 -7.00
CA GLN A 84 -1.21 5.35 -8.16
C GLN A 84 -2.73 5.16 -8.03
N LYS A 85 -3.19 3.96 -7.71
CA LYS A 85 -4.62 3.69 -7.53
C LYS A 85 -5.25 4.48 -6.39
N PHE A 86 -4.57 4.58 -5.26
CA PHE A 86 -5.02 5.42 -4.15
C PHE A 86 -5.18 6.88 -4.58
N THR A 87 -4.20 7.42 -5.30
CA THR A 87 -4.23 8.79 -5.80
C THR A 87 -5.39 9.02 -6.78
N GLU A 88 -5.60 8.09 -7.72
CA GLU A 88 -6.71 8.13 -8.68
C GLU A 88 -8.07 8.13 -7.98
N ILE A 89 -8.27 7.25 -6.99
CA ILE A 89 -9.51 7.15 -6.22
C ILE A 89 -9.73 8.45 -5.44
N HIS A 90 -8.71 8.94 -4.75
CA HIS A 90 -8.80 10.16 -3.93
C HIS A 90 -9.16 11.38 -4.79
N GLN A 91 -8.47 11.57 -5.92
CA GLN A 91 -8.78 12.66 -6.87
C GLN A 91 -10.19 12.55 -7.45
N THR A 92 -10.67 11.33 -7.68
CA THR A 92 -12.04 11.10 -8.16
C THR A 92 -13.06 11.43 -7.08
N ALA A 93 -12.78 11.07 -5.83
CA ALA A 93 -13.61 11.40 -4.67
C ALA A 93 -13.62 12.92 -4.41
N ASP A 94 -12.50 13.62 -4.59
CA ASP A 94 -12.43 15.08 -4.47
C ASP A 94 -13.29 15.79 -5.53
N LYS A 95 -13.30 15.29 -6.77
CA LYS A 95 -14.21 15.83 -7.81
C LYS A 95 -15.67 15.71 -7.38
N VAL A 96 -16.04 14.59 -6.76
CA VAL A 96 -17.36 14.37 -6.18
C VAL A 96 -17.65 15.36 -5.05
N VAL A 97 -16.70 15.59 -4.13
CA VAL A 97 -16.82 16.60 -3.07
C VAL A 97 -17.10 17.99 -3.66
N VAL A 98 -16.35 18.39 -4.69
CA VAL A 98 -16.51 19.69 -5.35
C VAL A 98 -17.91 19.84 -5.94
N GLN A 99 -18.43 18.80 -6.60
CA GLN A 99 -19.78 18.80 -7.17
C GLN A 99 -20.86 18.93 -6.08
N VAL A 100 -20.75 18.16 -4.99
CA VAL A 100 -21.69 18.22 -3.86
C VAL A 100 -21.69 19.62 -3.23
N ARG A 101 -20.51 20.20 -3.03
CA ARG A 101 -20.35 21.55 -2.47
C ARG A 101 -20.92 22.63 -3.39
N ALA A 102 -20.66 22.54 -4.69
CA ALA A 102 -21.21 23.47 -5.67
C ALA A 102 -22.75 23.41 -5.71
N TYR A 103 -23.32 22.20 -5.66
CA TYR A 103 -24.77 22.02 -5.59
C TYR A 103 -25.34 22.66 -4.31
N HIS A 104 -24.72 22.41 -3.16
CA HIS A 104 -25.11 22.99 -1.88
C HIS A 104 -25.04 24.52 -1.89
N ALA A 105 -23.97 25.09 -2.45
CA ALA A 105 -23.82 26.54 -2.59
C ALA A 105 -24.91 27.16 -3.49
N ALA A 106 -25.31 26.47 -4.56
CA ALA A 106 -26.32 26.97 -5.50
C ALA A 106 -27.76 26.83 -4.99
N HIS A 107 -28.08 25.76 -4.25
CA HIS A 107 -29.46 25.43 -3.86
C HIS A 107 -29.75 25.58 -2.36
N GLY A 108 -28.73 25.85 -1.53
CA GLY A 108 -28.84 25.91 -0.07
C GLY A 108 -29.14 24.56 0.60
N LYS A 109 -29.07 23.46 -0.15
CA LYS A 109 -29.31 22.08 0.33
C LYS A 109 -28.39 21.10 -0.38
N TYR A 110 -28.05 20.00 0.29
CA TYR A 110 -27.23 18.94 -0.32
C TYR A 110 -28.04 18.17 -1.37
N PRO A 111 -27.38 17.62 -2.41
CA PRO A 111 -28.06 16.93 -3.48
C PRO A 111 -28.70 15.63 -2.95
N PRO A 112 -29.96 15.32 -3.32
CA PRO A 112 -30.56 14.03 -3.04
C PRO A 112 -29.83 12.92 -3.80
N ARG A 113 -29.96 11.67 -3.34
CA ARG A 113 -29.25 10.53 -3.93
C ARG A 113 -29.52 10.38 -5.43
N GLU A 114 -30.75 10.65 -5.87
CA GLU A 114 -31.15 10.57 -7.29
C GLU A 114 -30.50 11.66 -8.16
N ALA A 115 -30.30 12.85 -7.61
CA ALA A 115 -29.58 13.93 -8.28
C ALA A 115 -28.06 13.75 -8.23
N PHE A 116 -27.59 12.84 -7.35
CA PHE A 116 -26.19 12.51 -7.15
C PHE A 116 -25.93 11.04 -7.48
N ALA A 117 -26.12 10.69 -8.76
CA ALA A 117 -25.44 9.52 -9.29
C ALA A 117 -23.97 9.90 -9.53
N PRO A 118 -22.98 9.10 -9.07
CA PRO A 118 -21.59 9.28 -9.50
C PRO A 118 -21.58 9.43 -11.02
N SER A 119 -20.79 10.39 -11.55
CA SER A 119 -20.65 10.59 -13.00
C SER A 119 -20.50 9.22 -13.67
N PRO A 120 -21.10 8.97 -14.86
CA PRO A 120 -20.86 7.74 -15.61
C PRO A 120 -19.37 7.40 -15.76
N ASP A 121 -18.52 8.42 -15.72
CA ASP A 121 -17.07 8.33 -15.79
C ASP A 121 -16.39 7.86 -14.49
N THR A 122 -17.13 7.73 -13.39
CA THR A 122 -16.61 7.24 -12.11
C THR A 122 -16.51 5.73 -12.19
N PRO A 123 -15.30 5.15 -12.17
CA PRO A 123 -15.14 3.71 -12.25
C PRO A 123 -15.86 3.04 -11.08
N ARG A 124 -16.75 2.09 -11.38
CA ARG A 124 -17.53 1.36 -10.36
C ARG A 124 -16.63 0.62 -9.36
N GLU A 125 -15.43 0.27 -9.78
CA GLU A 125 -14.38 -0.34 -8.97
C GLU A 125 -13.88 0.55 -7.82
N TYR A 126 -13.99 1.89 -7.93
CA TYR A 126 -13.53 2.81 -6.89
C TYR A 126 -14.47 2.87 -5.69
N ARG A 127 -15.69 2.31 -5.80
CA ARG A 127 -16.64 2.14 -4.68
C ARG A 127 -16.78 3.42 -3.85
N ILE A 128 -16.93 4.56 -4.53
CA ILE A 128 -17.23 5.84 -3.88
C ILE A 128 -18.72 5.84 -3.56
N TYR A 129 -19.05 5.94 -2.29
CA TYR A 129 -20.42 5.90 -1.79
C TYR A 129 -20.84 7.26 -1.24
N TYR A 130 -21.99 7.73 -1.71
CA TYR A 130 -22.64 8.95 -1.23
C TYR A 130 -23.97 8.60 -0.57
N PHE A 131 -24.12 9.01 0.69
CA PHE A 131 -25.33 8.84 1.48
C PHE A 131 -25.84 10.23 1.91
N PRO A 132 -26.91 10.73 1.28
CA PRO A 132 -27.53 11.96 1.76
C PRO A 132 -28.10 11.71 3.15
N ARG A 133 -27.96 12.71 4.04
CA ARG A 133 -28.64 12.71 5.33
C ARG A 133 -29.87 13.59 5.27
N GLU A 134 -30.88 13.22 6.04
CA GLU A 134 -32.11 13.98 6.15
C GLU A 134 -31.91 15.29 6.90
N ASN A 135 -32.88 16.20 6.78
CA ASN A 135 -32.97 17.45 7.54
C ASN A 135 -31.78 18.41 7.35
N GLY A 136 -31.17 18.42 6.16
CA GLY A 136 -30.08 19.35 5.83
C GLY A 136 -28.76 19.05 6.54
N GLN A 137 -28.64 17.89 7.18
CA GLN A 137 -27.37 17.45 7.73
C GLN A 137 -26.36 17.18 6.61
N PRO A 138 -25.05 17.35 6.88
CA PRO A 138 -24.03 17.04 5.90
C PRO A 138 -24.11 15.58 5.48
N PRO A 139 -24.02 15.28 4.17
CA PRO A 139 -24.05 13.92 3.69
C PRO A 139 -22.80 13.17 4.12
N MET A 140 -22.86 11.84 4.09
CA MET A 140 -21.69 11.01 4.27
C MET A 140 -21.17 10.61 2.89
N LEU A 141 -19.94 10.99 2.58
CA LEU A 141 -19.23 10.54 1.40
C LEU A 141 -18.04 9.71 1.88
N TYR A 142 -17.88 8.51 1.37
CA TYR A 142 -16.72 7.69 1.70
C TYR A 142 -16.32 6.77 0.55
N TYR A 143 -15.11 6.25 0.62
CA TYR A 143 -14.64 5.17 -0.23
C TYR A 143 -13.80 4.19 0.61
N LYS A 144 -13.71 2.95 0.15
CA LYS A 144 -12.90 1.91 0.82
C LYS A 144 -11.44 2.09 0.51
N ASP A 145 -10.58 1.83 1.48
CA ASP A 145 -9.14 1.81 1.25
C ASP A 145 -8.79 0.71 0.22
N PRO A 146 -7.98 1.01 -0.80
CA PRO A 146 -7.65 0.06 -1.86
C PRO A 146 -6.76 -1.10 -1.38
N VAL A 147 -6.13 -0.97 -0.21
CA VAL A 147 -5.27 -2.00 0.40
C VAL A 147 -5.98 -2.67 1.55
N MET A 148 -6.56 -1.88 2.46
CA MET A 148 -7.25 -2.38 3.64
C MET A 148 -8.77 -2.40 3.40
N VAL A 149 -9.30 -3.52 2.91
CA VAL A 149 -10.70 -3.65 2.43
C VAL A 149 -11.77 -3.24 3.48
N PHE A 150 -11.42 -3.29 4.75
CA PHE A 150 -12.31 -2.92 5.86
C PHE A 150 -12.20 -1.45 6.25
N ASP A 151 -11.07 -0.81 5.96
CA ASP A 151 -10.87 0.59 6.29
C ASP A 151 -11.54 1.51 5.27
N GLU A 152 -11.96 2.68 5.75
CA GLU A 152 -12.69 3.64 4.95
C GLU A 152 -12.12 5.05 5.11
N HIS A 153 -12.18 5.82 4.02
CA HIS A 153 -11.89 7.25 4.03
C HIS A 153 -13.20 7.99 3.92
N VAL A 154 -13.57 8.72 4.96
CA VAL A 154 -14.85 9.45 5.06
C VAL A 154 -14.59 10.95 4.95
N TYR A 155 -15.28 11.62 4.03
CA TYR A 155 -15.19 13.07 3.92
C TYR A 155 -16.10 13.75 4.93
N ASN A 156 -15.52 14.62 5.74
CA ASN A 156 -16.28 15.49 6.63
C ASN A 156 -16.59 16.81 5.92
N PHE A 157 -17.84 16.99 5.49
CA PHE A 157 -18.25 18.21 4.78
C PHE A 157 -18.22 19.48 5.63
N GLN A 158 -18.25 19.37 6.96
CA GLN A 158 -18.18 20.51 7.87
C GLN A 158 -16.75 21.03 8.02
N THR A 159 -15.78 20.13 8.25
CA THR A 159 -14.37 20.48 8.43
C THR A 159 -13.62 20.58 7.09
N GLY A 160 -14.13 19.91 6.06
CA GLY A 160 -13.54 19.85 4.74
C GLY A 160 -12.34 18.93 4.60
N VAL A 161 -12.21 17.95 5.49
CA VAL A 161 -11.06 17.04 5.57
C VAL A 161 -11.52 15.59 5.39
N TRP A 162 -10.67 14.79 4.75
CA TRP A 162 -10.82 13.33 4.71
C TRP A 162 -10.35 12.72 6.02
N GLU A 163 -11.23 11.97 6.69
CA GLU A 163 -10.94 11.22 7.90
C GLU A 163 -10.73 9.74 7.54
N TYR A 164 -9.55 9.21 7.86
CA TYR A 164 -9.30 7.78 7.79
C TYR A 164 -9.92 7.08 9.00
N ARG A 165 -10.69 6.03 8.76
CA ARG A 165 -11.37 5.22 9.77
C ARG A 165 -10.95 3.75 9.61
N PRO A 166 -10.12 3.23 10.53
CA PRO A 166 -9.89 1.80 10.61
C PRO A 166 -11.14 1.10 11.19
N ASP A 167 -11.42 -0.12 10.70
CA ASP A 167 -12.45 -1.02 11.26
C ASP A 167 -11.95 -1.78 12.51
#